data_AF-Q4L1A8-F1
#
_entry.id   AF-Q4L1A8-F1
#
_cell.length_a   1.000
_cell.length_b   1.000
_cell.length_c   1.000
_cell.angle_alpha   90.00
_cell.angle_beta   90.00
_cell.angle_gamma   90.00
#
_symmetry.space_group_name_H-M   'P 1'
#
loop_
_entity.id
_entity.type
_entity.pdbx_description
1 polymer ?
#
loop_
_entity_poly.entity_id
_entity_poly.type
_entity_poly.pdbx_seq_one_letter_code
_entity_poly.pdbx_strand_id
1 'polypeptide(L)'
;MMLLDDKQYPYLNIKIKDSLEIKQTYRVSKNSEFNIYYGPYPQSHLFKFVKILQRIFLYNQGLLIKDKPKMYWIEKFNTLKEILKFKNNDFNNLLKEKMLAAADNLNFEAAIEYQKALEFISQFKEKQIIEISKYKNYDVFSFEEKNESIAIFYMLYIYGVQNIFQRKIIENYDSLENIISNFLKEFYKNKALPDNIILDYKYKDLNLDLDFKSKIIFPQKGINHDLIKLANENNNSGYESYLNQKIILEQHKLNLWKNLASELFLDKLNSIFIFDNSHFNNSSPIASCICYTNAENTASICFF
;
A
#
# COMPACT_ATOMS: atom_id res chain seq x y z
N MET A 1 -1.06 6.68 -19.99
CA MET A 1 -1.66 5.92 -18.87
C MET A 1 -0.49 5.44 -17.99
N MET A 2 -0.14 6.22 -16.96
CA MET A 2 0.95 5.85 -16.07
C MET A 2 0.43 4.71 -15.19
N LEU A 3 0.97 3.50 -15.38
CA LEU A 3 0.73 2.36 -14.50
C LEU A 3 1.29 2.75 -13.13
N LEU A 4 0.43 3.28 -12.27
CA LEU A 4 0.69 3.37 -10.85
C LEU A 4 0.86 1.93 -10.38
N ASP A 5 2.10 1.61 -10.02
CA ASP A 5 2.51 0.31 -9.49
C ASP A 5 1.58 -0.03 -8.32
N ASP A 6 0.68 -1.00 -8.53
CA ASP A 6 -0.21 -1.56 -7.50
C ASP A 6 0.66 -2.28 -6.47
N LYS A 7 1.29 -1.51 -5.57
CA LYS A 7 2.13 -2.03 -4.51
C LYS A 7 1.24 -2.72 -3.48
N GLN A 8 0.89 -3.97 -3.75
CA GLN A 8 0.35 -4.87 -2.73
C GLN A 8 1.41 -4.98 -1.62
N TYR A 9 1.03 -4.64 -0.39
CA TYR A 9 1.93 -4.81 0.74
C TYR A 9 1.91 -6.26 1.21
N PRO A 10 3.08 -6.89 1.38
CA PRO A 10 3.13 -8.27 1.84
C PRO A 10 2.88 -8.41 3.34
N TYR A 11 2.56 -9.64 3.74
CA TYR A 11 2.34 -10.10 5.10
C TYR A 11 3.34 -11.16 5.50
N LEU A 12 3.67 -11.19 6.77
CA LEU A 12 4.30 -12.33 7.42
C LEU A 12 3.22 -13.39 7.69
N ASN A 13 3.32 -14.53 7.03
CA ASN A 13 2.51 -15.70 7.30
C ASN A 13 3.30 -16.72 8.12
N ILE A 14 2.69 -17.19 9.20
CA ILE A 14 3.23 -18.24 10.04
C ILE A 14 2.18 -19.33 10.14
N LYS A 15 2.57 -20.55 9.79
CA LYS A 15 1.67 -21.69 9.72
C LYS A 15 2.31 -22.93 10.33
N ILE A 16 1.51 -23.73 11.00
CA ILE A 16 1.87 -25.09 11.40
C ILE A 16 1.11 -26.09 10.52
N LYS A 17 1.85 -27.06 10.00
CA LYS A 17 1.30 -28.34 9.49
C LYS A 17 1.95 -29.49 10.27
N ASP A 18 2.91 -30.17 9.66
CA ASP A 18 3.81 -31.13 10.32
C ASP A 18 5.07 -30.43 10.87
N SER A 19 5.41 -29.28 10.28
CA SER A 19 6.47 -28.38 10.70
C SER A 19 6.01 -26.92 10.70
N LEU A 20 6.85 -26.03 11.22
CA LEU A 20 6.64 -24.58 11.20
C LEU A 20 7.03 -24.00 9.83
N GLU A 21 6.10 -23.32 9.17
CA GLU A 21 6.33 -22.51 7.98
C GLU A 21 6.32 -21.02 8.37
N ILE A 22 7.33 -20.26 7.94
CA ILE A 22 7.42 -18.79 8.09
C ILE A 22 7.69 -18.24 6.70
N LYS A 23 6.81 -17.40 6.16
CA LYS A 23 6.98 -16.86 4.80
C LYS A 23 6.36 -15.48 4.62
N GLN A 24 6.78 -14.82 3.56
CA GLN A 24 6.09 -13.67 3.01
C GLN A 24 4.91 -14.13 2.12
N THR A 25 3.77 -13.46 2.19
CA THR A 25 2.61 -13.69 1.31
C THR A 25 1.87 -12.39 1.00
N TYR A 26 1.26 -12.29 -0.17
CA TYR A 26 0.34 -11.21 -0.54
C TYR A 26 -1.13 -11.63 -0.41
N ARG A 27 -1.38 -12.93 -0.21
CA ARG A 27 -2.72 -13.49 0.01
C ARG A 27 -2.92 -13.77 1.49
N VAL A 28 -4.05 -13.29 2.01
CA VAL A 28 -4.44 -13.46 3.42
C VAL A 28 -5.74 -14.25 3.50
N SER A 29 -5.84 -15.11 4.51
CA SER A 29 -7.07 -15.79 4.90
C SER A 29 -7.36 -15.53 6.36
N LYS A 30 -8.55 -15.93 6.85
CA LYS A 30 -8.89 -15.83 8.27
C LYS A 30 -7.82 -16.52 9.13
N ASN A 31 -7.35 -15.84 10.17
CA ASN A 31 -6.45 -16.44 11.15
C ASN A 31 -7.12 -17.66 11.78
N SER A 32 -6.39 -18.76 11.86
CA SER A 32 -6.78 -19.97 12.59
C SER A 32 -5.75 -20.25 13.70
N GLU A 33 -6.03 -21.26 14.52
CA GLU A 33 -5.10 -21.71 15.56
C GLU A 33 -3.71 -22.06 14.99
N PHE A 34 -3.66 -22.58 13.76
CA PHE A 34 -2.44 -23.07 13.12
C PHE A 34 -1.98 -22.21 11.93
N ASN A 35 -2.62 -21.08 11.63
CA ASN A 35 -2.26 -20.22 10.50
C ASN A 35 -2.55 -18.76 10.83
N ILE A 36 -1.51 -17.95 10.96
CA ILE A 36 -1.60 -16.55 11.39
C ILE A 36 -0.89 -15.66 10.38
N TYR A 37 -1.49 -14.51 10.09
CA TYR A 37 -0.92 -13.46 9.26
C TYR A 37 -0.67 -12.21 10.11
N TYR A 38 0.50 -11.61 9.95
CA TYR A 38 0.91 -10.34 10.54
C TYR A 38 1.31 -9.35 9.44
N GLY A 39 0.99 -8.08 9.62
CA GLY A 39 1.22 -7.02 8.64
C GLY A 39 -0.05 -6.24 8.33
N PRO A 40 -0.08 -5.48 7.24
CA PRO A 40 0.86 -5.44 6.10
C PRO A 40 2.17 -4.76 6.44
N TYR A 41 3.22 -5.07 5.69
CA TYR A 41 4.54 -4.46 5.87
C TYR A 41 5.08 -3.90 4.55
N PRO A 42 5.87 -2.82 4.55
CA PRO A 42 6.62 -2.36 3.38
C PRO A 42 7.49 -3.48 2.81
N GLN A 43 7.40 -3.72 1.50
CA GLN A 43 8.01 -4.87 0.83
C GLN A 43 9.52 -5.00 1.06
N SER A 44 10.25 -3.88 1.08
CA SER A 44 11.71 -3.84 1.20
C SER A 44 12.23 -4.38 2.54
N HIS A 45 11.45 -4.26 3.62
CA HIS A 45 11.91 -4.60 4.96
C HIS A 45 11.43 -5.98 5.43
N LEU A 46 10.23 -6.40 5.01
CA LEU A 46 9.65 -7.67 5.45
C LEU A 46 10.47 -8.88 5.03
N PHE A 47 10.94 -8.92 3.78
CA PHE A 47 11.67 -10.07 3.25
C PHE A 47 12.90 -10.42 4.10
N LYS A 48 13.67 -9.40 4.48
CA LYS A 48 14.87 -9.56 5.32
C LYS A 48 14.50 -10.03 6.73
N PHE A 49 13.42 -9.48 7.29
CA PHE A 49 12.93 -9.90 8.59
C PHE A 49 12.47 -11.37 8.59
N VAL A 50 11.73 -11.80 7.57
CA VAL A 50 11.32 -13.21 7.38
C VAL A 50 12.53 -14.14 7.37
N LYS A 51 13.62 -13.77 6.68
CA LYS A 51 14.86 -14.56 6.64
C LYS A 51 15.51 -14.71 8.02
N ILE A 52 15.51 -13.65 8.82
CA ILE A 52 16.04 -13.70 10.20
C ILE A 52 15.18 -14.60 11.07
N LEU A 53 13.85 -14.50 10.97
CA LEU A 53 12.93 -15.40 11.67
C LEU A 53 13.15 -16.86 11.26
N GLN A 54 13.26 -17.14 9.96
CA GLN A 54 13.59 -18.49 9.47
C GLN A 54 14.90 -18.98 10.10
N ARG A 55 15.98 -18.20 10.04
CA ARG A 55 17.30 -18.55 10.60
C ARG A 55 17.25 -18.88 12.09
N ILE A 56 16.42 -18.18 12.87
CA ILE A 56 16.32 -18.38 14.33
C ILE A 56 15.41 -19.57 14.69
N PHE A 57 14.32 -19.77 13.95
CA PHE A 57 13.28 -20.73 14.33
C PHE A 57 13.34 -22.06 13.60
N LEU A 58 13.90 -22.10 12.39
CA LEU A 58 13.92 -23.29 11.53
C LEU A 58 15.30 -23.93 11.41
N TYR A 59 16.37 -23.22 11.81
CA TYR A 59 17.75 -23.70 11.67
C TYR A 59 18.44 -23.79 13.03
N ASN A 60 19.34 -24.76 13.15
CA ASN A 60 20.30 -24.87 14.24
C ASN A 60 21.70 -25.04 13.65
N GLN A 61 22.64 -24.18 14.04
CA GLN A 61 24.02 -24.18 13.48
C GLN A 61 24.07 -24.18 11.94
N GLY A 62 23.13 -23.48 11.30
CA GLY A 62 23.04 -23.39 9.83
C GLY A 62 22.34 -24.56 9.14
N LEU A 63 21.99 -25.63 9.87
CA LEU A 63 21.26 -26.78 9.32
C LEU A 63 19.77 -26.69 9.62
N LEU A 64 18.95 -27.07 8.64
CA LEU A 64 17.50 -27.13 8.81
C LEU A 64 17.15 -28.19 9.86
N ILE A 65 16.34 -27.81 10.85
CA ILE A 65 15.86 -28.74 11.88
C ILE A 65 14.86 -29.70 11.23
N LYS A 66 15.17 -31.00 11.26
CA LYS A 66 14.32 -32.08 10.73
C LYS A 66 13.95 -33.07 11.85
N ASP A 67 12.98 -33.93 11.55
CA ASP A 67 12.61 -35.11 12.37
C ASP A 67 12.24 -34.79 13.82
N LYS A 68 11.60 -33.64 14.04
CA LYS A 68 11.05 -33.24 15.34
C LYS A 68 9.54 -33.51 15.40
N PRO A 69 9.01 -33.91 16.57
CA PRO A 69 7.57 -34.12 16.74
C PRO A 69 6.81 -32.80 16.55
N LYS A 70 5.55 -32.89 16.13
CA LYS A 70 4.68 -31.71 15.93
C LYS A 70 4.66 -30.76 17.13
N MET A 71 4.72 -31.29 18.36
CA MET A 71 4.71 -30.49 19.58
C MET A 71 5.88 -29.50 19.68
N TYR A 72 7.07 -29.90 19.22
CA TYR A 72 8.24 -29.02 19.15
C TYR A 72 7.97 -27.78 18.26
N TRP A 73 7.29 -27.98 17.13
CA TRP A 73 6.94 -26.90 16.22
C TRP A 73 5.82 -26.00 16.77
N ILE A 74 4.88 -26.57 17.53
CA ILE A 74 3.84 -25.83 18.25
C ILE A 74 4.46 -24.87 19.27
N GLU A 75 5.46 -25.30 20.02
CA GLU A 75 6.18 -24.44 20.98
C GLU A 75 6.90 -23.28 20.27
N LYS A 76 7.61 -23.57 19.17
CA LYS A 76 8.28 -22.54 18.34
C LYS A 76 7.29 -21.54 17.76
N PHE A 77 6.15 -22.01 17.28
CA PHE A 77 5.08 -21.14 16.78
C PHE A 77 4.50 -20.23 17.86
N ASN A 78 4.21 -20.76 19.05
CA ASN A 78 3.68 -19.96 20.16
C ASN A 78 4.70 -18.91 20.61
N THR A 79 5.97 -19.29 20.69
CA THR A 79 7.07 -18.35 20.98
C THR A 79 7.10 -17.23 19.94
N LEU A 80 7.04 -17.57 18.64
CA LEU A 80 7.03 -16.60 17.56
C LEU A 80 5.78 -15.70 17.58
N LYS A 81 4.62 -16.27 17.94
CA LYS A 81 3.36 -15.54 18.10
C LYS A 81 3.45 -14.48 19.19
N GLU A 82 4.06 -14.79 20.34
CA GLU A 82 4.29 -13.83 21.42
C GLU A 82 5.29 -12.74 21.03
N ILE A 83 6.35 -13.10 20.30
CA ILE A 83 7.33 -12.14 19.77
C ILE A 83 6.68 -11.14 18.84
N LEU A 84 5.78 -11.59 17.97
CA LEU A 84 5.09 -10.76 16.98
C LEU A 84 3.90 -9.99 17.53
N LYS A 85 3.51 -10.21 18.79
CA LYS A 85 2.72 -9.23 19.53
C LYS A 85 3.54 -7.99 19.88
N PHE A 86 4.86 -8.04 19.66
CA PHE A 86 5.82 -6.98 19.96
C PHE A 86 5.76 -6.47 21.40
N LYS A 87 5.23 -7.28 22.33
CA LYS A 87 5.18 -6.99 23.78
C LYS A 87 6.39 -7.57 24.51
N ASN A 88 7.13 -8.47 23.87
CA ASN A 88 8.26 -9.15 24.47
C ASN A 88 9.60 -8.42 24.18
N ASN A 89 10.30 -7.99 25.22
CA ASN A 89 11.64 -7.39 25.11
C ASN A 89 12.75 -8.45 24.93
N ASP A 90 12.50 -9.71 25.27
CA ASP A 90 13.49 -10.79 25.22
C ASP A 90 13.98 -11.04 23.79
N PHE A 91 13.11 -10.91 22.78
CA PHE A 91 13.52 -11.09 21.39
C PHE A 91 14.35 -9.93 20.87
N ASN A 92 14.04 -8.70 21.29
CA ASN A 92 14.88 -7.55 20.97
C ASN A 92 16.27 -7.72 21.60
N ASN A 93 16.32 -8.20 22.84
CA ASN A 93 17.58 -8.52 23.52
C ASN A 93 18.35 -9.62 22.79
N LEU A 94 17.69 -10.71 22.38
CA LEU A 94 18.30 -11.78 21.58
C LEU A 94 18.89 -11.27 20.26
N LEU A 95 18.15 -10.42 19.53
CA LEU A 95 18.66 -9.83 18.29
C LEU A 95 19.85 -8.91 18.56
N LYS A 96 19.82 -8.13 19.64
CA LYS A 96 20.92 -7.26 20.06
C LYS A 96 22.16 -8.05 20.45
N GLU A 97 22.02 -9.14 21.21
CA GLU A 97 23.11 -10.05 21.55
C GLU A 97 23.73 -10.67 20.29
N LYS A 98 22.89 -11.16 19.36
CA LYS A 98 23.37 -11.71 18.07
C LYS A 98 24.06 -10.67 17.21
N MET A 99 23.58 -9.42 17.22
CA MET A 99 24.21 -8.29 16.53
C MET A 99 25.61 -8.01 17.08
N LEU A 100 25.75 -7.92 18.41
CA LEU A 100 27.03 -7.68 19.08
C LEU A 100 28.00 -8.84 18.82
N ALA A 101 27.55 -10.09 19.00
CA ALA A 101 28.37 -11.26 18.73
C ALA A 101 28.81 -11.34 17.25
N ALA A 102 27.97 -10.92 16.30
CA ALA A 102 28.37 -10.86 14.89
C ALA A 102 29.43 -9.78 14.65
N ALA A 103 29.31 -8.60 15.28
CA ALA A 103 30.30 -7.54 15.21
C ALA A 103 31.65 -7.95 15.84
N ASP A 104 31.63 -8.62 16.99
CA ASP A 104 32.83 -9.15 17.66
C ASP A 104 33.56 -10.19 16.80
N ASN A 105 32.81 -10.98 16.03
CA ASN A 105 33.36 -11.94 15.06
C ASN A 105 33.69 -11.31 13.69
N LEU A 106 33.70 -9.97 13.59
CA LEU A 106 33.97 -9.22 12.35
C LEU A 106 33.00 -9.53 11.19
N ASN A 107 31.83 -10.08 11.49
CA ASN A 107 30.77 -10.36 10.52
C ASN A 107 29.78 -9.19 10.45
N PHE A 108 30.24 -8.09 9.85
CA PHE A 108 29.49 -6.83 9.79
C PHE A 108 28.19 -6.92 8.99
N GLU A 109 28.14 -7.78 7.95
CA GLU A 109 26.91 -7.98 7.18
C GLU A 109 25.79 -8.55 8.05
N ALA A 110 26.09 -9.60 8.82
CA ALA A 110 25.13 -10.19 9.76
C ALA A 110 24.75 -9.19 10.87
N ALA A 111 25.70 -8.39 11.37
CA ALA A 111 25.40 -7.35 12.37
C ALA A 111 24.40 -6.31 11.81
N ILE A 112 24.61 -5.82 10.59
CA ILE A 112 23.70 -4.88 9.92
C ILE A 112 22.31 -5.52 9.67
N GLU A 113 22.25 -6.81 9.33
CA GLU A 113 20.97 -7.52 9.21
C GLU A 113 20.18 -7.50 10.53
N TYR A 114 20.83 -7.79 11.66
CA TYR A 114 20.20 -7.77 12.97
C TYR A 114 19.79 -6.36 13.41
N GLN A 115 20.62 -5.35 13.14
CA GLN A 115 20.28 -3.95 13.36
C GLN A 115 19.01 -3.54 12.60
N LYS A 116 18.94 -3.87 11.30
CA LYS A 116 17.76 -3.58 10.47
C LYS A 116 16.50 -4.30 10.95
N ALA A 117 16.63 -5.49 11.53
CA ALA A 117 15.51 -6.19 12.16
C ALA A 117 15.04 -5.49 13.44
N LEU A 118 15.96 -4.98 14.26
CA LEU A 118 15.61 -4.19 15.44
C LEU A 118 14.90 -2.89 15.07
N GLU A 119 15.39 -2.18 14.06
CA GLU A 119 14.74 -0.98 13.51
C GLU A 119 13.34 -1.31 12.99
N PHE A 120 13.21 -2.39 12.20
CA PHE A 120 11.91 -2.88 11.74
C PHE A 120 10.95 -3.09 12.92
N ILE A 121 11.34 -3.87 13.94
CA ILE A 121 10.50 -4.10 15.12
C ILE A 121 10.11 -2.79 15.82
N SER A 122 11.04 -1.85 15.97
CA SER A 122 10.78 -0.56 16.64
C SER A 122 9.74 0.30 15.90
N GLN A 123 9.83 0.38 14.57
CA GLN A 123 8.89 1.13 13.74
C GLN A 123 7.44 0.61 13.86
N PHE A 124 7.26 -0.69 14.12
CA PHE A 124 5.94 -1.31 14.29
C PHE A 124 5.47 -1.37 15.75
N LYS A 125 6.37 -1.29 16.74
CA LYS A 125 5.99 -1.07 18.15
C LYS A 125 5.27 0.27 18.34
N GLU A 126 5.73 1.32 17.66
CA GLU A 126 5.16 2.67 17.75
C GLU A 126 3.87 2.82 16.91
N LYS A 127 3.75 2.08 15.81
CA LYS A 127 2.58 2.07 14.94
C LYS A 127 1.61 0.94 15.27
N GLN A 128 1.23 0.80 16.55
CA GLN A 128 0.12 -0.06 16.97
C GLN A 128 -1.22 0.45 16.41
N ILE A 129 -1.39 0.25 15.11
CA ILE A 129 -2.65 0.32 14.41
C ILE A 129 -2.75 -1.08 13.85
N ILE A 130 -3.76 -1.85 14.27
CA ILE A 130 -3.93 -3.29 14.06
C ILE A 130 -3.49 -4.19 15.24
N GLU A 131 -3.91 -3.87 16.46
CA GLU A 131 -4.62 -4.87 17.28
C GLU A 131 -6.13 -4.75 16.97
N ILE A 132 -6.51 -4.87 15.69
CA ILE A 132 -7.93 -4.85 15.31
C ILE A 132 -8.52 -6.23 15.59
N SER A 133 -9.20 -6.28 16.74
CA SER A 133 -10.38 -7.09 17.03
C SER A 133 -10.59 -8.29 16.12
N LYS A 134 -10.14 -9.46 16.61
CA LYS A 134 -10.66 -10.81 16.31
C LYS A 134 -11.82 -10.80 15.30
N TYR A 135 -11.49 -11.04 14.02
CA TYR A 135 -12.39 -11.51 12.96
C TYR A 135 -13.33 -10.52 12.24
N LYS A 136 -13.19 -9.20 12.40
CA LYS A 136 -14.02 -8.25 11.64
C LYS A 136 -13.31 -7.66 10.42
N ASN A 137 -14.05 -7.51 9.33
CA ASN A 137 -13.64 -6.79 8.13
C ASN A 137 -14.03 -5.32 8.28
N TYR A 138 -13.08 -4.41 8.02
CA TYR A 138 -13.32 -2.97 8.06
C TYR A 138 -12.82 -2.35 6.78
N ASP A 139 -13.59 -1.46 6.17
CA ASP A 139 -13.06 -0.62 5.10
C ASP A 139 -13.09 0.83 5.60
N VAL A 140 -11.94 1.49 5.58
CA VAL A 140 -11.78 2.87 6.08
C VAL A 140 -11.61 3.78 4.88
N PHE A 141 -12.45 4.79 4.73
CA PHE A 141 -12.36 5.76 3.64
C PHE A 141 -12.14 7.17 4.19
N SER A 142 -11.09 7.81 3.69
CA SER A 142 -10.79 9.22 3.90
C SER A 142 -11.13 9.98 2.62
N PHE A 143 -11.88 11.05 2.79
CA PHE A 143 -12.15 12.05 1.77
C PHE A 143 -11.61 13.37 2.32
N GLU A 144 -10.87 14.13 1.52
CA GLU A 144 -10.35 15.43 1.93
C GLU A 144 -10.50 16.41 0.77
N GLU A 145 -11.25 17.49 0.99
CA GLU A 145 -11.37 18.58 0.02
C GLU A 145 -10.11 19.44 0.05
N LYS A 146 -9.49 19.64 -1.11
CA LYS A 146 -8.27 20.42 -1.32
C LYS A 146 -8.31 21.10 -2.67
N ASN A 147 -8.22 22.42 -2.72
CA ASN A 147 -8.05 23.19 -3.97
C ASN A 147 -8.98 22.72 -5.12
N GLU A 148 -10.30 22.75 -4.91
CA GLU A 148 -11.32 22.31 -5.90
C GLU A 148 -11.24 20.84 -6.32
N SER A 149 -10.47 20.04 -5.57
CA SER A 149 -10.36 18.61 -5.75
C SER A 149 -10.71 17.87 -4.46
N ILE A 150 -11.08 16.61 -4.60
CA ILE A 150 -11.24 15.69 -3.47
C ILE A 150 -10.17 14.62 -3.58
N ALA A 151 -9.30 14.59 -2.56
CA ALA A 151 -8.37 13.51 -2.35
C ALA A 151 -9.09 12.37 -1.63
N ILE A 152 -9.11 11.20 -2.26
CA ILE A 152 -9.74 9.99 -1.73
C ILE A 152 -8.64 9.00 -1.41
N PHE A 153 -8.66 8.46 -0.20
CA PHE A 153 -7.78 7.39 0.23
C PHE A 153 -8.59 6.35 0.97
N TYR A 154 -8.26 5.07 0.79
CA TYR A 154 -8.91 4.02 1.56
C TYR A 154 -7.95 2.95 2.03
N MET A 155 -8.33 2.28 3.11
CA MET A 155 -7.63 1.15 3.70
C MET A 155 -8.63 0.02 3.93
N LEU A 156 -8.42 -1.12 3.27
CA LEU A 156 -9.30 -2.28 3.41
C LEU A 156 -8.70 -3.28 4.39
N TYR A 157 -9.46 -3.70 5.39
CA TYR A 157 -9.07 -4.70 6.39
C TYR A 157 -9.92 -5.94 6.20
N ILE A 158 -9.29 -7.04 5.79
CA ILE A 158 -9.94 -8.35 5.68
C ILE A 158 -9.39 -9.24 6.80
N TYR A 159 -10.25 -9.74 7.66
CA TYR A 159 -9.90 -10.49 8.88
C TYR A 159 -8.98 -9.72 9.84
N GLY A 160 -9.14 -8.39 9.91
CA GLY A 160 -8.28 -7.49 10.67
C GLY A 160 -6.94 -7.19 9.98
N VAL A 161 -6.75 -7.64 8.74
CA VAL A 161 -5.47 -7.55 8.02
C VAL A 161 -5.60 -6.57 6.86
N GLN A 162 -4.77 -5.51 6.83
CA GLN A 162 -4.94 -4.35 5.93
C GLN A 162 -4.39 -4.60 4.52
N ASN A 163 -5.23 -4.84 3.52
CA ASN A 163 -4.87 -5.42 2.22
C ASN A 163 -4.56 -4.40 1.12
N ILE A 164 -5.21 -3.23 1.10
CA ILE A 164 -5.16 -2.36 -0.09
C ILE A 164 -5.20 -0.89 0.31
N PHE A 165 -4.35 -0.11 -0.37
CA PHE A 165 -4.40 1.35 -0.40
C PHE A 165 -4.49 1.80 -1.84
N GLN A 166 -5.50 2.61 -2.15
CA GLN A 166 -5.52 3.34 -3.42
C GLN A 166 -5.87 4.78 -3.14
N ARG A 167 -5.19 5.67 -3.86
CA ARG A 167 -5.52 7.08 -3.90
C ARG A 167 -6.24 7.38 -5.21
N LYS A 168 -7.35 8.12 -5.13
CA LYS A 168 -8.01 8.72 -6.29
C LYS A 168 -8.11 10.22 -6.02
N ILE A 169 -7.91 11.03 -7.04
CA ILE A 169 -8.14 12.48 -6.96
C ILE A 169 -9.25 12.79 -7.96
N ILE A 170 -10.28 13.47 -7.49
CA ILE A 170 -11.39 13.92 -8.32
C ILE A 170 -11.31 15.45 -8.34
N GLU A 171 -11.04 16.03 -9.50
CA GLU A 171 -11.03 17.49 -9.72
C GLU A 171 -12.42 17.93 -10.21
N ASN A 172 -12.79 19.19 -9.96
CA ASN A 172 -14.02 19.82 -10.46
C ASN A 172 -15.29 19.08 -10.05
N TYR A 173 -15.63 19.16 -8.78
CA TYR A 173 -16.80 18.48 -8.22
C TYR A 173 -17.89 19.44 -7.78
N ASP A 174 -19.14 18.98 -7.89
CA ASP A 174 -20.31 19.79 -7.52
C ASP A 174 -20.72 19.61 -6.05
N SER A 175 -20.65 18.38 -5.52
CA SER A 175 -21.07 18.06 -4.17
C SER A 175 -20.26 16.91 -3.58
N LEU A 176 -19.73 17.14 -2.37
CA LEU A 176 -19.04 16.12 -1.58
C LEU A 176 -19.94 14.91 -1.29
N GLU A 177 -21.21 15.14 -0.94
CA GLU A 177 -22.17 14.06 -0.65
C GLU A 177 -22.35 13.14 -1.86
N ASN A 178 -22.47 13.74 -3.05
CA ASN A 178 -22.60 12.99 -4.30
C ASN A 178 -21.31 12.24 -4.61
N ILE A 179 -20.14 12.84 -4.39
CA ILE A 179 -18.86 12.14 -4.58
C ILE A 179 -18.74 10.93 -3.66
N ILE A 180 -18.98 11.10 -2.36
CA ILE A 180 -18.86 10.01 -1.39
C ILE A 180 -19.84 8.89 -1.78
N SER A 181 -21.09 9.23 -2.08
CA SER A 181 -22.13 8.27 -2.45
C SER A 181 -21.78 7.51 -3.73
N ASN A 182 -21.41 8.23 -4.80
CA ASN A 182 -21.06 7.63 -6.09
C ASN A 182 -19.80 6.79 -6.00
N PHE A 183 -18.76 7.27 -5.30
CA PHE A 183 -17.53 6.54 -5.10
C PHE A 183 -17.78 5.23 -4.36
N LEU A 184 -18.53 5.25 -3.25
CA LEU A 184 -18.83 4.03 -2.49
C LEU A 184 -19.72 3.06 -3.28
N LYS A 185 -20.72 3.54 -4.04
CA LYS A 185 -21.51 2.69 -4.96
C LYS A 185 -20.64 2.01 -6.00
N GLU A 186 -19.80 2.79 -6.69
CA GLU A 186 -18.88 2.27 -7.71
C GLU A 186 -17.91 1.26 -7.08
N PHE A 187 -17.36 1.59 -5.92
CA PHE A 187 -16.40 0.75 -5.20
C PHE A 187 -16.98 -0.61 -4.83
N TYR A 188 -18.24 -0.66 -4.37
CA TYR A 188 -18.91 -1.90 -3.92
C TYR A 188 -19.74 -2.60 -4.99
N LYS A 189 -19.86 -2.06 -6.20
CA LYS A 189 -20.71 -2.63 -7.29
C LYS A 189 -20.50 -4.13 -7.52
N ASN A 190 -19.25 -4.61 -7.42
CA ASN A 190 -18.87 -6.02 -7.59
C ASN A 190 -18.05 -6.57 -6.40
N LYS A 191 -18.19 -5.97 -5.20
CA LYS A 191 -17.43 -6.38 -4.00
C LYS A 191 -18.38 -6.70 -2.85
N ALA A 192 -17.98 -7.65 -2.01
CA ALA A 192 -18.70 -7.91 -0.77
C ALA A 192 -18.52 -6.74 0.22
N LEU A 193 -19.58 -6.40 0.95
CA LEU A 193 -19.52 -5.39 2.00
C LEU A 193 -18.75 -5.91 3.22
N PRO A 194 -17.96 -5.05 3.91
CA PRO A 194 -17.28 -5.40 5.15
C PRO A 194 -18.27 -5.49 6.33
N ASP A 195 -17.78 -5.80 7.52
CA ASP A 195 -18.59 -5.71 8.73
C ASP A 195 -18.93 -4.27 9.06
N ASN A 196 -17.96 -3.36 8.92
CA ASN A 196 -18.17 -1.93 9.05
C ASN A 196 -17.40 -1.14 7.98
N ILE A 197 -18.02 -0.10 7.47
CA ILE A 197 -17.42 0.94 6.65
C ILE A 197 -17.16 2.13 7.58
N ILE A 198 -15.92 2.54 7.73
CA ILE A 198 -15.52 3.61 8.63
C ILE A 198 -15.37 4.89 7.81
N LEU A 199 -16.14 5.91 8.20
CA LEU A 199 -16.02 7.28 7.72
C LEU A 199 -15.70 8.21 8.89
N ASP A 200 -15.11 9.36 8.57
CA ASP A 200 -14.84 10.41 9.56
C ASP A 200 -16.14 10.95 10.16
N TYR A 201 -16.14 11.23 11.46
CA TYR A 201 -17.30 11.76 12.16
C TYR A 201 -17.86 13.04 11.55
N LYS A 202 -17.02 13.85 10.89
CA LYS A 202 -17.45 15.06 10.16
C LYS A 202 -18.49 14.77 9.06
N TYR A 203 -18.64 13.52 8.64
CA TYR A 203 -19.59 13.08 7.59
C TYR A 203 -20.88 12.45 8.12
N LYS A 204 -21.08 12.39 9.44
CA LYS A 204 -22.22 11.71 10.04
C LYS A 204 -23.58 12.28 9.59
N ASP A 205 -23.65 13.60 9.43
CA ASP A 205 -24.89 14.30 9.13
C ASP A 205 -25.12 14.49 7.61
N LEU A 206 -24.21 13.97 6.77
CA LEU A 206 -24.37 14.00 5.31
C LEU A 206 -25.46 13.03 4.85
N ASN A 207 -26.26 13.43 3.87
CA ASN A 207 -27.27 12.58 3.29
C ASN A 207 -26.70 11.71 2.17
N LEU A 208 -25.95 10.67 2.54
CA LEU A 208 -25.28 9.77 1.59
C LEU A 208 -26.26 8.78 0.95
N ASP A 209 -26.70 8.95 -0.29
CA ASP A 209 -27.61 7.99 -0.94
C ASP A 209 -26.97 6.59 -1.13
N LEU A 210 -27.17 5.66 -0.19
CA LEU A 210 -26.51 4.35 -0.14
C LEU A 210 -27.43 3.27 0.47
N ASP A 211 -27.54 2.12 -0.18
CA ASP A 211 -28.37 0.99 0.30
C ASP A 211 -27.79 0.27 1.53
N PHE A 212 -26.52 0.55 1.85
CA PHE A 212 -25.77 -0.08 2.95
C PHE A 212 -25.38 0.91 4.05
N LYS A 213 -26.13 2.01 4.22
CA LYS A 213 -25.95 2.98 5.33
C LYS A 213 -25.77 2.31 6.71
N SER A 214 -26.47 1.21 6.96
CA SER A 214 -26.40 0.46 8.23
C SER A 214 -25.03 -0.14 8.55
N LYS A 215 -24.17 -0.29 7.53
CA LYS A 215 -22.78 -0.76 7.69
C LYS A 215 -21.82 0.39 7.97
N ILE A 216 -22.23 1.64 7.80
CA ILE A 216 -21.37 2.81 7.98
C ILE A 216 -21.33 3.18 9.47
N ILE A 217 -20.13 3.37 9.99
CA ILE A 217 -19.88 3.83 11.35
C ILE A 217 -19.00 5.08 11.33
N PHE A 218 -19.24 5.95 12.32
CA PHE A 218 -18.59 7.24 12.50
C PHE A 218 -17.91 7.29 13.87
N PRO A 219 -16.72 6.67 14.04
CA PRO A 219 -16.08 6.54 15.34
C PRO A 219 -15.48 7.87 15.81
N GLN A 220 -15.65 8.18 17.10
CA GLN A 220 -15.02 9.33 17.75
C GLN A 220 -13.90 8.96 18.73
N LYS A 221 -13.78 7.68 19.09
CA LYS A 221 -12.77 7.18 20.03
C LYS A 221 -12.45 5.71 19.81
N GLY A 222 -11.29 5.29 20.34
CA GLY A 222 -10.80 3.91 20.28
C GLY A 222 -10.26 3.52 18.90
N ILE A 223 -10.01 2.22 18.72
CA ILE A 223 -9.27 1.68 17.56
C ILE A 223 -9.84 2.16 16.20
N ASN A 224 -11.16 2.21 16.03
CA ASN A 224 -11.77 2.63 14.77
C ASN A 224 -11.56 4.13 14.51
N HIS A 225 -11.45 4.96 15.56
CA HIS A 225 -11.09 6.36 15.42
C HIS A 225 -9.62 6.50 15.00
N ASP A 226 -8.72 5.72 15.62
CA ASP A 226 -7.30 5.74 15.27
C ASP A 226 -7.08 5.34 13.80
N LEU A 227 -7.89 4.40 13.30
CA LEU A 227 -7.87 4.00 11.89
C LEU A 227 -8.25 5.13 10.93
N ILE A 228 -9.35 5.84 11.18
CA ILE A 228 -9.75 6.95 10.30
C ILE A 228 -8.79 8.12 10.41
N LYS A 229 -8.23 8.38 11.61
CA LYS A 229 -7.19 9.40 11.80
C LYS A 229 -5.96 9.09 10.95
N LEU A 230 -5.45 7.85 11.01
CA LEU A 230 -4.34 7.41 10.17
C LEU A 230 -4.69 7.52 8.67
N ALA A 231 -5.93 7.19 8.29
CA ALA A 231 -6.37 7.32 6.90
C ALA A 231 -6.25 8.77 6.41
N ASN A 232 -6.73 9.72 7.21
CA ASN A 232 -6.69 11.15 6.90
C ASN A 232 -5.25 11.68 6.85
N GLU A 233 -4.37 11.28 7.78
CA GLU A 233 -2.95 11.65 7.76
C GLU A 233 -2.24 11.15 6.50
N ASN A 234 -2.49 9.89 6.12
CA ASN A 234 -1.97 9.30 4.89
C ASN A 234 -2.54 9.95 3.62
N ASN A 235 -3.82 10.31 3.64
CA ASN A 235 -4.47 11.01 2.53
C ASN A 235 -3.82 12.38 2.31
N ASN A 236 -3.69 13.19 3.37
CA ASN A 236 -3.05 14.50 3.34
C ASN A 236 -1.60 14.43 2.85
N SER A 237 -0.77 13.62 3.53
CA SER A 237 0.65 13.44 3.14
C SER A 237 0.79 12.97 1.69
N GLY A 238 -0.16 12.14 1.30
CA GLY A 238 -0.30 11.64 -0.04
C GLY A 238 -0.59 12.70 -1.08
N TYR A 239 -1.61 13.51 -0.83
CA TYR A 239 -2.02 14.60 -1.72
C TYR A 239 -0.87 15.59 -1.95
N GLU A 240 -0.16 15.98 -0.90
CA GLU A 240 1.04 16.83 -1.01
C GLU A 240 2.12 16.20 -1.89
N SER A 241 2.37 14.90 -1.73
CA SER A 241 3.31 14.18 -2.58
C SER A 241 2.89 14.15 -4.05
N TYR A 242 1.58 14.02 -4.31
CA TYR A 242 1.03 14.07 -5.66
C TYR A 242 1.20 15.45 -6.30
N LEU A 243 0.90 16.53 -5.58
CA LEU A 243 1.09 17.90 -6.07
C LEU A 243 2.54 18.16 -6.43
N ASN A 244 3.47 17.77 -5.55
CA ASN A 244 4.90 17.91 -5.82
C ASN A 244 5.32 17.16 -7.08
N GLN A 245 4.84 15.92 -7.28
CA GLN A 245 5.11 15.17 -8.50
C GLN A 245 4.51 15.84 -9.74
N LYS A 246 3.28 16.36 -9.66
CA LYS A 246 2.63 17.10 -10.75
C LYS A 246 3.46 18.33 -11.14
N ILE A 247 3.93 19.11 -10.17
CA ILE A 247 4.80 20.27 -10.40
C ILE A 247 6.12 19.86 -11.07
N ILE A 248 6.79 18.82 -10.56
CA ILE A 248 8.05 18.33 -11.14
C ILE A 248 7.84 17.86 -12.59
N LEU A 249 6.76 17.13 -12.86
CA LEU A 249 6.45 16.65 -14.20
C LEU A 249 6.16 17.80 -15.17
N GLU A 250 5.39 18.82 -14.74
CA GLU A 250 5.14 20.02 -15.54
C GLU A 250 6.41 20.80 -15.85
N GLN A 251 7.28 21.01 -14.85
CA GLN A 251 8.57 21.65 -15.07
C GLN A 251 9.46 20.85 -16.04
N HIS A 252 9.50 19.52 -15.88
CA HIS A 252 10.26 18.65 -16.75
C HIS A 252 9.74 18.71 -18.19
N LYS A 253 8.42 18.69 -18.39
CA LYS A 253 7.75 18.82 -19.68
C LYS A 253 8.05 20.15 -20.36
N LEU A 254 7.98 21.27 -19.63
CA LEU A 254 8.34 22.59 -20.15
C LEU A 254 9.82 22.68 -20.53
N ASN A 255 10.71 22.08 -19.73
CA ASN A 255 12.14 22.03 -20.04
C ASN A 255 12.42 21.20 -21.29
N LEU A 256 11.79 20.03 -21.43
CA LEU A 256 11.88 19.22 -22.65
C LEU A 256 11.41 20.00 -23.88
N TRP A 257 10.30 20.74 -23.76
CA TRP A 257 9.76 21.55 -24.86
C TRP A 257 10.73 22.65 -25.29
N LYS A 258 11.37 23.34 -24.33
CA LYS A 258 12.40 24.35 -24.59
C LYS A 258 13.66 23.75 -25.22
N ASN A 259 14.12 22.61 -24.69
CA ASN A 259 15.29 21.94 -25.22
C ASN A 259 15.06 21.49 -26.67
N LEU A 260 13.88 20.94 -26.97
CA LEU A 260 13.52 20.57 -28.34
C LEU A 260 13.50 21.78 -29.29
N ALA A 261 12.99 22.94 -28.85
CA ALA A 261 13.06 24.17 -29.64
C ALA A 261 14.52 24.54 -29.96
N SER A 262 15.40 24.49 -28.96
CA SER A 262 16.83 24.80 -29.11
C SER A 262 17.55 23.84 -30.06
N GLU A 263 17.31 22.53 -29.96
CA GLU A 263 17.91 21.51 -30.84
C GLU A 263 17.44 21.66 -32.30
N LEU A 264 16.24 22.19 -32.51
CA LEU A 264 15.69 22.51 -33.83
C LEU A 264 16.08 23.92 -34.32
N PHE A 265 16.91 24.64 -33.56
CA PHE A 265 17.31 26.03 -33.86
C PHE A 265 16.12 26.99 -33.99
N LEU A 266 15.08 26.79 -33.19
CA LEU A 266 13.89 27.63 -33.13
C LEU A 266 13.93 28.52 -31.89
N ASP A 267 13.64 29.82 -32.06
CA ASP A 267 13.47 30.75 -30.94
C ASP A 267 12.30 30.35 -30.02
N LYS A 268 11.24 29.77 -30.61
CA LYS A 268 10.07 29.31 -29.88
C LYS A 268 9.37 28.17 -30.62
N LEU A 269 9.11 27.07 -29.91
CA LEU A 269 8.27 25.98 -30.38
C LEU A 269 6.83 26.21 -29.93
N ASN A 270 5.91 26.41 -30.87
CA ASN A 270 4.50 26.66 -30.58
C ASN A 270 3.68 25.36 -30.58
N SER A 271 3.76 24.60 -31.67
CA SER A 271 3.02 23.35 -31.85
C SER A 271 3.86 22.28 -32.53
N ILE A 272 3.60 21.02 -32.21
CA ILE A 272 4.12 19.84 -32.89
C ILE A 272 2.93 19.06 -33.44
N PHE A 273 2.97 18.79 -34.75
CA PHE A 273 2.02 17.89 -35.40
C PHE A 273 2.75 16.59 -35.72
N ILE A 274 2.25 15.49 -35.18
CA ILE A 274 2.79 14.15 -35.41
C ILE A 274 1.78 13.43 -36.28
N PHE A 275 2.19 13.06 -37.50
CA PHE A 275 1.37 12.29 -38.43
C PHE A 275 1.84 10.84 -38.43
N ASP A 276 0.92 9.90 -38.23
CA ASP A 276 1.14 8.48 -38.44
C ASP A 276 0.28 7.98 -39.60
N ASN A 277 0.93 7.37 -40.59
CA ASN A 277 0.31 6.84 -41.80
C ASN A 277 0.33 5.31 -41.73
N SER A 278 -0.68 4.72 -41.10
CA SER A 278 -0.78 3.27 -40.96
C SER A 278 -1.55 2.67 -42.15
N HIS A 279 -1.10 1.51 -42.67
CA HIS A 279 -1.79 0.78 -43.73
C HIS A 279 -2.27 -0.58 -43.21
N PHE A 280 -3.58 -0.81 -43.19
CA PHE A 280 -4.13 -2.17 -43.07
C PHE A 280 -4.22 -2.78 -44.48
N ASN A 281 -3.65 -3.98 -44.64
CA ASN A 281 -3.63 -4.80 -45.86
C ASN A 281 -4.83 -4.56 -46.82
N ASN A 282 -4.66 -3.62 -47.77
CA ASN A 282 -5.53 -3.37 -48.93
C ASN A 282 -6.97 -2.87 -48.72
N SER A 283 -7.30 -2.16 -47.64
CA SER A 283 -8.52 -1.32 -47.66
C SER A 283 -8.45 -0.13 -46.69
N SER A 284 -8.62 1.07 -47.26
CA SER A 284 -8.69 2.40 -46.63
C SER A 284 -7.40 2.89 -45.96
N PRO A 285 -6.61 3.79 -46.59
CA PRO A 285 -5.54 4.49 -45.88
C PRO A 285 -6.14 5.31 -44.74
N ILE A 286 -5.59 5.19 -43.53
CA ILE A 286 -5.98 6.01 -42.38
C ILE A 286 -4.74 6.79 -41.97
N ALA A 287 -4.85 8.12 -41.93
CA ALA A 287 -3.83 8.99 -41.36
C ALA A 287 -4.33 9.52 -40.02
N SER A 288 -3.53 9.35 -38.97
CA SER A 288 -3.82 9.94 -37.66
C SER A 288 -2.86 11.09 -37.40
N CYS A 289 -3.38 12.16 -36.79
CA CYS A 289 -2.58 13.30 -36.36
C CYS A 289 -2.78 13.53 -34.87
N ILE A 290 -1.67 13.65 -34.15
CA ILE A 290 -1.66 14.13 -32.77
C ILE A 290 -1.03 15.52 -32.76
N CYS A 291 -1.70 16.47 -32.13
CA CYS A 291 -1.21 17.83 -31.98
C CYS A 291 -0.86 18.12 -30.52
N TYR A 292 0.37 18.58 -30.32
CA TYR A 292 0.80 19.19 -29.07
C TYR A 292 0.95 20.70 -29.26
N THR A 293 0.37 21.51 -28.38
CA THR A 293 0.53 22.97 -28.36
C THR A 293 1.01 23.42 -26.99
N ASN A 294 2.09 24.19 -26.92
CA ASN A 294 2.72 24.60 -25.67
C ASN A 294 2.97 23.43 -24.70
N ALA A 295 3.49 22.31 -25.23
CA ALA A 295 3.69 21.04 -24.53
C ALA A 295 2.41 20.28 -24.12
N GLU A 296 1.22 20.84 -24.25
CA GLU A 296 -0.04 20.16 -23.96
C GLU A 296 -0.56 19.38 -25.16
N ASN A 297 -1.12 18.19 -24.91
CA ASN A 297 -1.84 17.46 -25.95
C ASN A 297 -3.20 18.16 -26.18
N THR A 298 -3.41 18.67 -27.38
CA THR A 298 -4.57 19.51 -27.70
C THR A 298 -5.61 18.83 -28.59
N ALA A 299 -5.27 17.77 -29.33
CA ALA A 299 -6.22 16.98 -30.10
C ALA A 299 -5.58 15.72 -30.71
N SER A 300 -6.40 14.68 -30.89
CA SER A 300 -6.18 13.59 -31.85
C SER A 300 -7.19 13.72 -32.98
N ILE A 301 -6.74 13.96 -34.21
CA ILE A 301 -7.59 14.10 -35.39
C ILE A 301 -7.30 12.92 -36.32
N CYS A 302 -8.32 12.11 -36.61
CA CYS A 302 -8.23 11.11 -37.68
C CYS A 302 -8.67 11.74 -39.01
N PHE A 303 -7.81 11.65 -40.02
CA PHE A 303 -8.13 12.03 -41.40
C PHE A 303 -8.42 10.74 -42.18
N PHE A 304 -9.56 10.71 -42.89
CA PHE A 304 -9.99 9.63 -43.78
C PHE A 304 -9.65 9.96 -45.23
#